data_AF-A0A3D4JSJ3-F1
#
_entry.id   AF-A0A3D4JSJ3-F1
#
_cell.length_a   1.000
_cell.length_b   1.000
_cell.length_c   1.000
_cell.angle_alpha   90.00
_cell.angle_beta   90.00
_cell.angle_gamma   90.00
#
_symmetry.space_group_name_H-M   'P 1'
#
loop_
_entity.id
_entity.type
_entity.pdbx_description
1 polymer ?
#
loop_
_entity_poly.entity_id
_entity_poly.type
_entity_poly.pdbx_seq_one_letter_code
_entity_poly.pdbx_strand_id
1 'polypeptide(L)'
;DATLNNLCYQYKYDGRSRLVEKKLPGKGWEYMVYDKQDRLVLTQDAILRAQGRWLYTKYDQFGRVLLTGLSDGSTRLTEQSNTDAKGSNNENRASDYWTNSGMSVYYTNGFGYPNGNIYKVLSINYYDTYPTGTPIIPTQVLGQEVLSQDAQNSSVSTKSLPVASYVKNIEDDNWTKNYTWYDKKGRAIGTYSFNHLGGYTKTESLLDFAGVTTIAKTYHKRLDTDTEKVITENFEYDHQNRLLVHKHKVDNNTEEILAQNTYNELSQLSNKKVGGIVASNPLQSIDYTYNIRGWMTKINDPANLNGKLFGYKIKYSEVEGLETPNTDFSTLKVKPKYNG
;
A
#
# COMPACT_ATOMS: atom_id res chain seq x y z
N ASP A 1 -24.30 34.91 5.35
CA ASP A 1 -24.01 33.74 4.49
C ASP A 1 -22.61 33.67 3.89
N ALA A 2 -21.99 34.76 3.40
CA ALA A 2 -20.67 34.69 2.75
C ALA A 2 -19.54 34.14 3.66
N THR A 3 -19.41 34.64 4.89
CA THR A 3 -18.42 34.16 5.86
C THR A 3 -18.60 32.68 6.18
N LEU A 4 -19.83 32.25 6.48
CA LEU A 4 -20.17 30.86 6.78
C LEU A 4 -19.86 29.92 5.60
N ASN A 5 -20.16 30.36 4.38
CA ASN A 5 -19.95 29.55 3.18
C ASN A 5 -18.50 29.49 2.70
N ASN A 6 -17.69 30.51 3.01
CA ASN A 6 -16.34 30.63 2.46
C ASN A 6 -15.24 30.30 3.47
N LEU A 7 -15.48 30.50 4.77
CA LEU A 7 -14.44 30.43 5.81
C LEU A 7 -14.74 29.44 6.93
N CYS A 8 -15.94 28.86 6.98
CA CYS A 8 -16.32 27.92 8.04
C CYS A 8 -16.41 26.48 7.55
N TYR A 9 -16.18 25.55 8.47
CA TYR A 9 -16.46 24.13 8.30
C TYR A 9 -17.93 23.88 8.66
N GLN A 10 -18.66 23.20 7.79
CA GLN A 10 -20.07 22.85 8.02
C GLN A 10 -20.25 21.33 7.89
N TYR A 11 -20.92 20.74 8.87
CA TYR A 11 -21.18 19.31 8.94
C TYR A 11 -22.65 19.10 9.29
N LYS A 12 -23.33 18.19 8.56
CA LYS A 12 -24.67 17.73 8.91
C LYS A 12 -24.66 16.24 9.13
N TYR A 13 -25.41 15.81 10.13
CA TYR A 13 -25.49 14.43 10.55
C TYR A 13 -26.93 13.89 10.38
N ASP A 14 -27.07 12.60 10.09
CA ASP A 14 -28.38 11.94 10.12
C ASP A 14 -28.81 11.59 11.55
N GLY A 15 -30.00 10.99 11.69
CA GLY A 15 -30.54 10.54 12.97
C GLY A 15 -29.72 9.44 13.67
N ARG A 16 -28.67 8.93 13.04
CA ARG A 16 -27.72 7.95 13.60
C ARG A 16 -26.35 8.58 13.88
N SER A 17 -26.25 9.90 13.86
CA SER A 17 -25.00 10.66 14.07
C SER A 17 -23.91 10.36 13.03
N ARG A 18 -24.27 9.92 11.82
CA ARG A 18 -23.32 9.73 10.71
C ARG A 18 -23.22 11.02 9.90
N LEU A 19 -22.01 11.39 9.48
CA LEU A 19 -21.77 12.59 8.67
C LEU A 19 -22.35 12.41 7.26
N VAL A 20 -23.32 13.23 6.87
CA VAL A 20 -24.06 13.04 5.61
C VAL A 20 -23.98 14.19 4.64
N GLU A 21 -23.63 15.37 5.14
CA GLU A 21 -23.24 16.52 4.30
C GLU A 21 -22.05 17.21 4.93
N LYS A 22 -21.05 17.55 4.13
CA LYS A 22 -19.86 18.27 4.57
C LYS A 22 -19.57 19.41 3.60
N LYS A 23 -19.17 20.57 4.13
CA LYS A 23 -18.60 21.67 3.36
C LYS A 23 -17.36 22.21 4.06
N LEU A 24 -16.27 22.30 3.32
CA LEU A 24 -15.00 22.87 3.75
C LEU A 24 -14.83 24.27 3.14
N PRO A 25 -14.10 25.20 3.79
CA PRO A 25 -13.71 26.47 3.19
C PRO A 25 -13.11 26.29 1.78
N GLY A 26 -13.62 27.05 0.80
CA GLY A 26 -13.16 26.97 -0.59
C GLY A 26 -13.62 25.73 -1.39
N LYS A 27 -14.43 24.84 -0.81
CA LYS A 27 -15.03 23.68 -1.52
C LYS A 27 -16.56 23.79 -1.60
N GLY A 28 -17.13 23.09 -2.57
CA GLY A 28 -18.58 22.84 -2.62
C GLY A 28 -19.03 21.80 -1.58
N TRP A 29 -20.34 21.55 -1.52
CA TRP A 29 -20.89 20.51 -0.65
C TRP A 29 -20.49 19.11 -1.12
N GLU A 30 -20.19 18.25 -0.16
CA GLU A 30 -19.96 16.82 -0.31
C GLU A 30 -21.09 16.08 0.41
N TYR A 31 -21.63 15.04 -0.22
CA TYR A 31 -22.78 14.28 0.25
C TYR A 31 -22.38 12.82 0.45
N MET A 32 -22.95 12.20 1.49
CA MET A 32 -22.70 10.80 1.83
C MET A 32 -24.03 10.04 2.02
N VAL A 33 -24.04 8.79 1.54
CA VAL A 33 -25.15 7.84 1.69
C VAL A 33 -24.61 6.55 2.27
N TYR A 34 -25.27 6.05 3.31
CA TYR A 34 -24.86 4.86 4.04
C TYR A 34 -25.94 3.80 3.95
N ASP A 35 -25.56 2.52 3.96
CA ASP A 35 -26.53 1.44 4.12
C ASP A 35 -26.93 1.19 5.58
N LYS A 36 -27.78 0.17 5.76
CA LYS A 36 -28.25 -0.29 7.07
C LYS A 36 -27.17 -0.97 7.91
N GLN A 37 -26.02 -1.32 7.31
CA GLN A 37 -24.86 -1.87 7.99
C GLN A 37 -23.82 -0.79 8.34
N ASP A 38 -24.16 0.50 8.22
CA ASP A 38 -23.29 1.65 8.48
C ASP A 38 -22.08 1.78 7.55
N ARG A 39 -22.16 1.17 6.37
CA ARG A 39 -21.12 1.29 5.35
C ARG A 39 -21.45 2.43 4.40
N LEU A 40 -20.43 3.17 4.00
CA LEU A 40 -20.55 4.27 3.04
C LEU A 40 -20.75 3.69 1.63
N VAL A 41 -21.93 3.87 1.06
CA VAL A 41 -22.27 3.31 -0.26
C VAL A 41 -22.05 4.32 -1.37
N LEU A 42 -22.39 5.59 -1.15
CA LEU A 42 -22.22 6.63 -2.16
C LEU A 42 -21.59 7.89 -1.57
N THR A 43 -20.76 8.53 -2.36
CA THR A 43 -20.27 9.90 -2.13
C THR A 43 -20.45 10.76 -3.38
N GLN A 44 -20.69 12.03 -3.20
CA GLN A 44 -20.82 12.98 -4.30
C GLN A 44 -20.27 14.33 -3.86
N ASP A 45 -19.26 14.82 -4.59
CA ASP A 45 -18.77 16.18 -4.45
C ASP A 45 -19.50 17.13 -5.42
N ALA A 46 -19.14 18.40 -5.39
CA ALA A 46 -19.77 19.40 -6.25
C ALA A 46 -19.55 19.16 -7.76
N ILE A 47 -18.44 18.54 -8.16
CA ILE A 47 -18.12 18.25 -9.57
C ILE A 47 -19.00 17.10 -10.05
N LEU A 48 -19.07 16.02 -9.29
CA LEU A 48 -19.94 14.87 -9.57
C LEU A 48 -21.42 15.27 -9.50
N ARG A 49 -21.79 16.15 -8.56
CA ARG A 49 -23.15 16.70 -8.45
C ARG A 49 -23.59 17.41 -9.72
N ALA A 50 -22.72 18.25 -10.29
CA ALA A 50 -22.97 18.96 -11.54
C ALA A 50 -23.14 18.01 -12.74
N GLN A 51 -22.57 16.81 -12.66
CA GLN A 51 -22.71 15.75 -13.67
C GLN A 51 -23.87 14.79 -13.40
N GLY A 52 -24.59 14.93 -12.28
CA GLY A 52 -25.63 13.97 -11.87
C GLY A 52 -25.07 12.59 -11.48
N ARG A 53 -23.82 12.53 -11.01
CA ARG A 53 -23.10 11.27 -10.71
C ARG A 53 -22.76 11.12 -9.25
N TRP A 54 -22.58 9.87 -8.84
CA TRP A 54 -22.14 9.47 -7.52
C TRP A 54 -20.97 8.49 -7.64
N LEU A 55 -19.97 8.62 -6.77
CA LEU A 55 -18.97 7.58 -6.55
C LEU A 55 -19.57 6.54 -5.63
N TYR A 56 -19.70 5.30 -6.09
CA TYR A 56 -20.25 4.19 -5.34
C TYR A 56 -19.18 3.20 -4.85
N THR A 57 -19.51 2.50 -3.76
CA THR A 57 -18.79 1.32 -3.26
C THR A 57 -19.79 0.20 -3.01
N LYS A 58 -19.55 -0.99 -3.59
CA LYS A 58 -20.30 -2.21 -3.28
C LYS A 58 -19.47 -3.15 -2.43
N TYR A 59 -20.14 -3.87 -1.54
CA TYR A 59 -19.52 -4.73 -0.56
C TYR A 59 -20.03 -6.17 -0.67
N ASP A 60 -19.26 -7.10 -0.11
CA ASP A 60 -19.76 -8.44 0.19
C ASP A 60 -20.37 -8.53 1.59
N GLN A 61 -20.87 -9.72 1.93
CA GLN A 61 -21.47 -10.03 3.22
C GLN A 61 -20.54 -9.86 4.44
N PHE A 62 -19.22 -9.79 4.22
CA PHE A 62 -18.22 -9.58 5.27
C PHE A 62 -17.78 -8.12 5.37
N GLY A 63 -18.39 -7.21 4.59
CA GLY A 63 -18.02 -5.79 4.56
C GLY A 63 -16.75 -5.49 3.78
N ARG A 64 -16.24 -6.43 2.97
CA ARG A 64 -15.09 -6.20 2.09
C ARG A 64 -15.55 -5.49 0.82
N VAL A 65 -14.76 -4.52 0.35
CA VAL A 65 -15.06 -3.75 -0.86
C VAL A 65 -14.89 -4.63 -2.09
N LEU A 66 -15.97 -4.85 -2.84
CA LEU A 66 -15.95 -5.62 -4.07
C LEU A 66 -15.74 -4.74 -5.30
N LEU A 67 -16.45 -3.61 -5.37
CA LEU A 67 -16.50 -2.76 -6.55
C LEU A 67 -16.49 -1.31 -6.12
N THR A 68 -15.78 -0.48 -6.87
CA THR A 68 -16.00 0.97 -6.86
C THR A 68 -16.29 1.47 -8.25
N GLY A 69 -17.00 2.59 -8.36
CA GLY A 69 -17.32 3.14 -9.66
C GLY A 69 -18.15 4.41 -9.60
N LEU A 70 -18.56 4.90 -10.76
CA LEU A 70 -19.51 5.99 -10.92
C LEU A 70 -20.87 5.44 -11.29
N SER A 71 -21.92 5.96 -10.67
CA SER A 71 -23.30 5.72 -11.05
C SER A 71 -24.03 7.03 -11.31
N ASP A 72 -24.96 7.02 -12.26
CA ASP A 72 -25.89 8.12 -12.44
C ASP A 72 -26.91 8.11 -11.30
N GLY A 73 -27.29 9.27 -10.78
CA GLY A 73 -28.19 9.35 -9.64
C GLY A 73 -28.81 10.73 -9.44
N SER A 74 -29.62 10.83 -8.40
CA SER A 74 -30.42 12.00 -8.06
C SER A 74 -29.90 12.66 -6.79
N THR A 75 -30.80 13.24 -5.99
CA THR A 75 -30.50 13.88 -4.71
C THR A 75 -30.09 12.86 -3.66
N ARG A 76 -29.28 13.31 -2.70
CA ARG A 76 -28.82 12.51 -1.56
C ARG A 76 -29.96 11.78 -0.83
N LEU A 77 -31.13 12.41 -0.67
CA LEU A 77 -32.28 11.78 0.00
C LEU A 77 -32.90 10.65 -0.82
N THR A 78 -33.02 10.82 -2.14
CA THR A 78 -33.48 9.76 -3.05
C THR A 78 -32.53 8.57 -3.02
N GLU A 79 -31.23 8.84 -3.09
CA GLU A 79 -30.20 7.80 -3.06
C GLU A 79 -30.16 7.05 -1.72
N GLN A 80 -30.39 7.76 -0.60
CA GLN A 80 -30.54 7.15 0.72
C GLN A 80 -31.73 6.18 0.76
N SER A 81 -32.91 6.60 0.29
CA SER A 81 -34.10 5.74 0.23
C SER A 81 -33.88 4.50 -0.65
N ASN A 82 -33.21 4.66 -1.80
CA ASN A 82 -32.90 3.55 -2.70
C ASN A 82 -31.91 2.56 -2.07
N THR A 83 -30.91 3.06 -1.34
CA THR A 83 -29.94 2.24 -0.61
C THR A 83 -30.61 1.48 0.52
N ASP A 84 -31.48 2.14 1.29
CA ASP A 84 -32.21 1.52 2.40
C ASP A 84 -33.17 0.40 1.96
N ALA A 85 -33.64 0.45 0.72
CA ALA A 85 -34.48 -0.59 0.11
C ALA A 85 -33.71 -1.89 -0.21
N LYS A 86 -32.37 -1.89 -0.22
CA LYS A 86 -31.54 -3.09 -0.52
C LYS A 86 -31.35 -4.05 0.65
N GLY A 87 -31.88 -3.73 1.84
CA GLY A 87 -31.75 -4.58 3.02
C GLY A 87 -30.28 -4.77 3.42
N SER A 88 -29.75 -5.99 3.28
CA SER A 88 -28.35 -6.31 3.60
C SER A 88 -27.34 -5.62 2.69
N ASN A 89 -27.74 -5.23 1.47
CA ASN A 89 -26.92 -4.45 0.54
C ASN A 89 -25.55 -5.08 0.21
N ASN A 90 -25.53 -6.39 -0.07
CA ASN A 90 -24.30 -7.14 -0.34
C ASN A 90 -24.39 -7.82 -1.71
N GLU A 91 -23.34 -7.74 -2.51
CA GLU A 91 -23.20 -8.58 -3.70
C GLU A 91 -22.51 -9.89 -3.35
N ASN A 92 -22.80 -10.92 -4.14
CA ASN A 92 -22.24 -12.25 -4.02
C ASN A 92 -21.38 -12.57 -5.24
N ARG A 93 -20.41 -13.47 -5.05
CA ARG A 93 -19.66 -14.03 -6.18
C ARG A 93 -20.62 -14.74 -7.14
N ALA A 94 -20.44 -14.54 -8.44
CA ALA A 94 -21.27 -15.16 -9.48
C ALA A 94 -20.42 -16.00 -10.44
N SER A 95 -21.00 -17.07 -10.96
CA SER A 95 -20.41 -17.86 -12.06
C SER A 95 -20.56 -17.14 -13.40
N ASP A 96 -21.70 -16.49 -13.61
CA ASP A 96 -21.95 -15.60 -14.74
C ASP A 96 -21.30 -14.24 -14.53
N TYR A 97 -21.16 -13.48 -15.62
CA TYR A 97 -20.63 -12.13 -15.59
C TYR A 97 -21.58 -11.14 -16.25
N TRP A 98 -21.41 -9.88 -15.87
CA TRP A 98 -21.91 -8.73 -16.61
C TRP A 98 -20.73 -7.85 -17.03
N THR A 99 -20.92 -7.03 -18.05
CA THR A 99 -19.83 -6.22 -18.63
C THR A 99 -20.06 -4.74 -18.36
N ASN A 100 -19.00 -4.03 -17.94
CA ASN A 100 -18.97 -2.58 -17.90
C ASN A 100 -17.52 -2.08 -18.05
N SER A 101 -17.33 -0.94 -18.72
CA SER A 101 -16.01 -0.33 -18.92
C SER A 101 -14.97 -1.31 -19.49
N GLY A 102 -15.38 -2.14 -20.46
CA GLY A 102 -14.52 -3.16 -21.08
C GLY A 102 -14.17 -4.38 -20.21
N MET A 103 -14.75 -4.53 -19.01
CA MET A 103 -14.43 -5.60 -18.06
C MET A 103 -15.61 -6.52 -17.76
N SER A 104 -15.35 -7.83 -17.73
CA SER A 104 -16.28 -8.84 -17.19
C SER A 104 -16.20 -8.85 -15.66
N VAL A 105 -17.33 -8.59 -15.00
CA VAL A 105 -17.46 -8.54 -13.55
C VAL A 105 -18.17 -9.81 -13.06
N TYR A 106 -17.47 -10.63 -12.29
CA TYR A 106 -17.97 -11.92 -11.76
C TYR A 106 -18.62 -11.77 -10.37
N TYR A 107 -19.47 -10.77 -10.23
CA TYR A 107 -20.28 -10.52 -9.05
C TYR A 107 -21.73 -10.32 -9.48
N THR A 108 -22.67 -10.63 -8.60
CA THR A 108 -24.05 -10.21 -8.78
C THR A 108 -24.11 -8.68 -8.91
N ASN A 109 -25.13 -8.17 -9.61
CA ASN A 109 -25.35 -6.72 -9.79
C ASN A 109 -26.77 -6.30 -9.37
N GLY A 110 -27.35 -7.09 -8.47
CA GLY A 110 -28.78 -7.02 -8.13
C GLY A 110 -29.02 -6.60 -6.69
N PHE A 111 -28.18 -7.11 -5.79
CA PHE A 111 -28.41 -7.15 -4.36
C PHE A 111 -27.81 -5.94 -3.62
N GLY A 112 -26.76 -5.33 -4.17
CA GLY A 112 -26.18 -4.08 -3.70
C GLY A 112 -26.67 -2.87 -4.51
N TYR A 113 -26.74 -1.70 -3.87
CA TYR A 113 -26.93 -0.41 -4.53
C TYR A 113 -25.57 0.14 -4.98
N PRO A 114 -25.45 0.81 -6.14
CA PRO A 114 -26.45 1.06 -7.19
C PRO A 114 -26.81 -0.19 -8.02
N ASN A 115 -28.03 -0.26 -8.57
CA ASN A 115 -28.44 -1.33 -9.50
C ASN A 115 -29.04 -0.70 -10.77
N GLY A 116 -28.50 -1.07 -11.94
CA GLY A 116 -28.98 -0.63 -13.25
C GLY A 116 -28.49 0.75 -13.71
N ASN A 117 -28.02 1.59 -12.78
CA ASN A 117 -27.50 2.94 -13.02
C ASN A 117 -25.96 3.03 -12.92
N ILE A 118 -25.25 1.92 -13.09
CA ILE A 118 -23.78 1.91 -13.08
C ILE A 118 -23.28 2.53 -14.38
N TYR A 119 -22.69 3.72 -14.28
CA TYR A 119 -22.09 4.45 -15.38
C TYR A 119 -20.72 3.84 -15.74
N LYS A 120 -19.81 3.77 -14.77
CA LYS A 120 -18.45 3.21 -14.95
C LYS A 120 -17.97 2.46 -13.72
N VAL A 121 -17.50 1.23 -13.88
CA VAL A 121 -16.72 0.52 -12.85
C VAL A 121 -15.29 1.05 -12.89
N LEU A 122 -14.71 1.35 -11.72
CA LEU A 122 -13.34 1.87 -11.57
C LEU A 122 -12.40 0.87 -10.91
N SER A 123 -12.89 0.03 -10.00
CA SER A 123 -12.12 -1.07 -9.43
C SER A 123 -12.97 -2.29 -9.10
N ILE A 124 -12.32 -3.45 -9.10
CA ILE A 124 -12.90 -4.75 -8.74
C ILE A 124 -11.93 -5.49 -7.84
N ASN A 125 -12.36 -5.97 -6.67
CA ASN A 125 -11.56 -6.83 -5.81
C ASN A 125 -12.20 -8.21 -5.71
N TYR A 126 -11.38 -9.23 -5.85
CA TYR A 126 -11.75 -10.62 -5.68
C TYR A 126 -11.09 -11.19 -4.44
N TYR A 127 -11.91 -11.92 -3.68
CA TYR A 127 -11.51 -12.62 -2.47
C TYR A 127 -11.86 -14.10 -2.60
N ASP A 128 -11.23 -14.92 -1.77
CA ASP A 128 -11.50 -16.35 -1.56
C ASP A 128 -11.12 -17.24 -2.75
N THR A 129 -11.54 -16.91 -3.97
CA THR A 129 -11.30 -17.67 -5.22
C THR A 129 -10.94 -16.75 -6.37
N TYR A 130 -10.01 -17.19 -7.23
CA TYR A 130 -9.53 -16.39 -8.36
C TYR A 130 -10.63 -16.30 -9.45
N PRO A 131 -10.84 -15.14 -10.08
CA PRO A 131 -11.84 -14.98 -11.15
C PRO A 131 -11.42 -15.66 -12.45
N THR A 132 -12.40 -15.91 -13.33
CA THR A 132 -12.13 -16.35 -14.70
C THR A 132 -11.22 -15.35 -15.42
N GLY A 133 -10.27 -15.86 -16.21
CA GLY A 133 -9.24 -15.04 -16.86
C GLY A 133 -8.03 -14.73 -15.98
N THR A 134 -7.94 -15.31 -14.79
CA THR A 134 -6.70 -15.34 -14.00
C THR A 134 -5.61 -16.07 -14.79
N PRO A 135 -4.36 -15.56 -14.80
CA PRO A 135 -3.21 -16.27 -15.37
C PRO A 135 -3.06 -17.67 -14.78
N ILE A 136 -2.25 -18.51 -15.43
CA ILE A 136 -1.92 -19.83 -14.89
C ILE A 136 -1.38 -19.65 -13.46
N ILE A 137 -2.09 -20.25 -12.50
CA ILE A 137 -1.69 -20.22 -11.09
C ILE A 137 -0.42 -21.07 -10.97
N PRO A 138 0.71 -20.51 -10.52
CA PRO A 138 1.94 -21.28 -10.34
C PRO A 138 1.72 -22.38 -9.30
N THR A 139 2.29 -23.56 -9.53
CA THR A 139 2.28 -24.64 -8.53
C THR A 139 3.25 -24.35 -7.38
N GLN A 140 4.35 -23.66 -7.69
CA GLN A 140 5.36 -23.21 -6.75
C GLN A 140 5.88 -21.82 -7.11
N VAL A 141 6.28 -21.05 -6.09
CA VAL A 141 7.02 -19.79 -6.23
C VAL A 141 8.33 -19.93 -5.47
N LEU A 142 9.45 -19.84 -6.18
CA LEU A 142 10.81 -20.03 -5.64
C LEU A 142 10.96 -21.31 -4.79
N GLY A 143 10.29 -22.40 -5.19
CA GLY A 143 10.30 -23.70 -4.50
C GLY A 143 9.29 -23.85 -3.36
N GLN A 144 8.55 -22.80 -3.00
CA GLN A 144 7.45 -22.88 -2.03
C GLN A 144 6.15 -23.26 -2.73
N GLU A 145 5.42 -24.23 -2.19
CA GLU A 145 4.10 -24.58 -2.71
C GLU A 145 3.09 -23.43 -2.59
N VAL A 146 2.36 -23.19 -3.66
CA VAL A 146 1.28 -22.20 -3.70
C VAL A 146 0.01 -22.77 -3.07
N LEU A 147 -0.68 -21.96 -2.28
CA LEU A 147 -1.93 -22.27 -1.62
C LEU A 147 -3.04 -22.47 -2.66
N SER A 148 -3.76 -23.59 -2.52
CA SER A 148 -4.93 -23.88 -3.36
C SER A 148 -6.07 -22.92 -3.05
N GLN A 149 -6.86 -22.58 -4.07
CA GLN A 149 -8.13 -21.88 -3.88
C GLN A 149 -9.28 -22.79 -3.44
N ASP A 150 -9.16 -24.09 -3.70
CA ASP A 150 -10.16 -25.09 -3.32
C ASP A 150 -9.75 -25.79 -2.01
N ALA A 151 -10.70 -25.85 -1.07
CA ALA A 151 -10.58 -26.55 0.19
C ALA A 151 -11.00 -28.03 0.12
N GLN A 152 -11.50 -28.53 -1.03
CA GLN A 152 -11.98 -29.91 -1.15
C GLN A 152 -10.91 -30.95 -0.80
N ASN A 153 -9.64 -30.67 -1.10
CA ASN A 153 -8.52 -31.58 -0.87
C ASN A 153 -7.46 -31.01 0.09
N SER A 154 -7.77 -29.95 0.84
CA SER A 154 -6.83 -29.33 1.79
C SER A 154 -7.55 -28.64 2.94
N SER A 155 -6.99 -28.73 4.15
CA SER A 155 -7.48 -28.01 5.33
C SER A 155 -7.24 -26.50 5.28
N VAL A 156 -6.43 -26.04 4.32
CA VAL A 156 -6.11 -24.63 4.09
C VAL A 156 -6.41 -24.24 2.65
N SER A 157 -6.91 -23.03 2.44
CA SER A 157 -7.21 -22.48 1.13
C SER A 157 -7.08 -20.96 1.13
N THR A 158 -7.23 -20.31 -0.03
CA THR A 158 -7.29 -18.85 -0.13
C THR A 158 -8.57 -18.23 0.44
N LYS A 159 -9.45 -19.01 1.07
CA LYS A 159 -10.63 -18.49 1.79
C LYS A 159 -10.22 -17.41 2.78
N SER A 160 -10.97 -16.32 2.79
CA SER A 160 -10.74 -15.03 3.48
C SER A 160 -9.66 -14.12 2.90
N LEU A 161 -8.82 -14.59 1.97
CA LEU A 161 -7.71 -13.80 1.42
C LEU A 161 -8.13 -13.00 0.17
N PRO A 162 -7.57 -11.79 -0.05
CA PRO A 162 -7.66 -11.11 -1.33
C PRO A 162 -6.80 -11.85 -2.36
N VAL A 163 -7.36 -12.16 -3.52
CA VAL A 163 -6.69 -12.99 -4.53
C VAL A 163 -6.46 -12.22 -5.83
N ALA A 164 -7.31 -11.25 -6.16
CA ALA A 164 -7.10 -10.36 -7.29
C ALA A 164 -7.67 -8.96 -7.04
N SER A 165 -7.09 -7.95 -7.68
CA SER A 165 -7.59 -6.57 -7.68
C SER A 165 -7.37 -5.95 -9.05
N TYR A 166 -8.43 -5.41 -9.65
CA TYR A 166 -8.42 -4.79 -10.97
C TYR A 166 -8.70 -3.31 -10.80
N VAL A 167 -7.89 -2.47 -11.44
CA VAL A 167 -8.04 -1.01 -11.43
C VAL A 167 -8.09 -0.52 -12.87
N LYS A 168 -9.13 0.23 -13.19
CA LYS A 168 -9.31 0.84 -14.50
C LYS A 168 -8.32 1.98 -14.67
N ASN A 169 -7.73 2.09 -15.85
CA ASN A 169 -7.06 3.32 -16.25
C ASN A 169 -8.11 4.43 -16.45
N ILE A 170 -7.80 5.67 -16.04
CA ILE A 170 -8.83 6.74 -16.05
C ILE A 170 -9.19 7.12 -17.49
N GLU A 171 -8.17 7.21 -18.35
CA GLU A 171 -8.27 7.76 -19.71
C GLU A 171 -8.92 6.82 -20.73
N ASP A 172 -8.92 5.51 -20.48
CA ASP A 172 -9.46 4.50 -21.40
C ASP A 172 -10.04 3.29 -20.65
N ASP A 173 -10.69 2.38 -21.36
CA ASP A 173 -11.26 1.17 -20.76
C ASP A 173 -10.25 0.01 -20.65
N ASN A 174 -8.95 0.32 -20.56
CA ASN A 174 -7.92 -0.65 -20.22
C ASN A 174 -7.72 -0.75 -18.71
N TRP A 175 -7.17 -1.88 -18.27
CA TRP A 175 -7.14 -2.25 -16.85
C TRP A 175 -5.78 -2.75 -16.43
N THR A 176 -5.37 -2.36 -15.22
CA THR A 176 -4.29 -3.03 -14.50
C THR A 176 -4.89 -4.15 -13.65
N LYS A 177 -4.39 -5.38 -13.82
CA LYS A 177 -4.89 -6.57 -13.12
C LYS A 177 -3.81 -7.14 -12.22
N ASN A 178 -4.06 -7.12 -10.92
CA ASN A 178 -3.16 -7.65 -9.91
C ASN A 178 -3.66 -8.98 -9.36
N TYR A 179 -2.77 -9.93 -9.17
CA TYR A 179 -3.04 -11.25 -8.55
C TYR A 179 -2.02 -11.50 -7.44
N THR A 180 -2.44 -12.08 -6.32
CA THR A 180 -1.55 -12.40 -5.19
C THR A 180 -1.54 -13.88 -4.92
N TRP A 181 -0.35 -14.47 -4.85
CA TRP A 181 -0.12 -15.88 -4.56
C TRP A 181 0.38 -16.04 -3.12
N TYR A 182 -0.12 -17.07 -2.44
CA TYR A 182 0.17 -17.32 -1.03
C TYR A 182 0.85 -18.67 -0.86
N ASP A 183 1.68 -18.83 0.16
CA ASP A 183 2.15 -20.15 0.59
C ASP A 183 1.10 -20.90 1.43
N LYS A 184 1.40 -22.15 1.80
CA LYS A 184 0.53 -22.98 2.66
C LYS A 184 0.20 -22.38 4.03
N LYS A 185 0.95 -21.36 4.48
CA LYS A 185 0.70 -20.62 5.73
C LYS A 185 -0.12 -19.34 5.51
N GLY A 186 -0.54 -19.05 4.28
CA GLY A 186 -1.29 -17.85 3.93
C GLY A 186 -0.44 -16.58 3.83
N ARG A 187 0.89 -16.71 3.74
CA ARG A 187 1.81 -15.58 3.56
C ARG A 187 1.93 -15.28 2.07
N ALA A 188 1.86 -14.00 1.68
CA ALA A 188 2.03 -13.63 0.27
C ALA A 188 3.46 -13.93 -0.18
N ILE A 189 3.61 -14.77 -1.21
CA ILE A 189 4.90 -15.16 -1.78
C ILE A 189 5.07 -14.68 -3.21
N GLY A 190 4.01 -14.21 -3.86
CA GLY A 190 4.13 -13.55 -5.15
C GLY A 190 2.98 -12.60 -5.45
N THR A 191 3.25 -11.58 -6.27
CA THR A 191 2.24 -10.65 -6.77
C THR A 191 2.48 -10.39 -8.25
N TYR A 192 1.51 -10.72 -9.10
CA TYR A 192 1.59 -10.57 -10.55
C TYR A 192 0.64 -9.46 -11.01
N SER A 193 1.20 -8.35 -11.47
CA SER A 193 0.46 -7.18 -11.95
C SER A 193 0.64 -7.02 -13.45
N PHE A 194 -0.44 -7.12 -14.20
CA PHE A 194 -0.47 -6.89 -15.65
C PHE A 194 -0.96 -5.47 -15.90
N ASN A 195 -0.15 -4.65 -16.56
CA ASN A 195 -0.47 -3.24 -16.75
C ASN A 195 -1.40 -3.03 -17.95
N HIS A 196 -2.01 -1.85 -18.02
CA HIS A 196 -2.95 -1.48 -19.08
C HIS A 196 -2.32 -1.36 -20.48
N LEU A 197 -0.98 -1.35 -20.59
CA LEU A 197 -0.21 -1.27 -21.84
C LEU A 197 0.16 -2.66 -22.39
N GLY A 198 -0.21 -3.74 -21.69
CA GLY A 198 0.08 -5.12 -22.07
C GLY A 198 1.35 -5.72 -21.46
N GLY A 199 2.17 -4.95 -20.74
CA GLY A 199 3.29 -5.47 -19.96
C GLY A 199 2.89 -5.95 -18.57
N TYR A 200 3.89 -6.24 -17.73
CA TYR A 200 3.65 -6.69 -16.35
C TYR A 200 4.80 -6.36 -15.39
N THR A 201 4.49 -6.41 -14.10
CA THR A 201 5.46 -6.54 -13.01
C THR A 201 5.06 -7.73 -12.16
N LYS A 202 5.95 -8.71 -12.01
CA LYS A 202 5.77 -9.85 -11.10
C LYS A 202 6.80 -9.74 -9.99
N THR A 203 6.36 -9.89 -8.76
CA THR A 203 7.25 -10.03 -7.60
C THR A 203 7.07 -11.42 -7.03
N GLU A 204 8.16 -12.02 -6.60
CA GLU A 204 8.22 -13.33 -5.98
C GLU A 204 9.18 -13.27 -4.80
N SER A 205 8.87 -13.99 -3.71
CA SER A 205 9.69 -14.00 -2.50
C SER A 205 9.78 -15.39 -1.91
N LEU A 206 11.00 -15.78 -1.55
CA LEU A 206 11.29 -16.96 -0.75
C LEU A 206 11.29 -16.51 0.70
N LEU A 207 10.39 -17.09 1.51
CA LEU A 207 10.31 -16.79 2.93
C LEU A 207 10.95 -17.91 3.73
N ASP A 208 11.64 -17.55 4.80
CA ASP A 208 12.10 -18.54 5.77
C ASP A 208 10.96 -19.05 6.67
N PHE A 209 11.30 -19.82 7.71
CA PHE A 209 10.31 -20.31 8.66
C PHE A 209 9.60 -19.17 9.43
N ALA A 210 10.35 -18.14 9.83
CA ALA A 210 9.85 -16.98 10.58
C ALA A 210 9.03 -16.01 9.70
N GLY A 211 9.12 -16.13 8.37
CA GLY A 211 8.43 -15.27 7.41
C GLY A 211 9.25 -14.08 6.91
N VAL A 212 10.55 -14.04 7.19
CA VAL A 212 11.44 -13.04 6.58
C VAL A 212 11.86 -13.50 5.19
N THR A 213 11.96 -12.54 4.26
CA THR A 213 12.32 -12.80 2.87
C THR A 213 13.82 -13.06 2.74
N THR A 214 14.22 -14.23 2.25
CA THR A 214 15.64 -14.54 1.98
C THR A 214 16.03 -14.29 0.53
N ILE A 215 15.07 -14.41 -0.40
CA ILE A 215 15.24 -14.08 -1.81
C ILE A 215 14.01 -13.32 -2.29
N ALA A 216 14.20 -12.22 -3.01
CA ALA A 216 13.14 -11.58 -3.78
C ALA A 216 13.51 -11.54 -5.26
N LYS A 217 12.54 -11.79 -6.14
CA LYS A 217 12.68 -11.59 -7.58
C LYS A 217 11.61 -10.66 -8.10
N THR A 218 12.01 -9.66 -8.86
CA THR A 218 11.11 -8.78 -9.59
C THR A 218 11.34 -8.96 -11.09
N TYR A 219 10.28 -9.31 -11.80
CA TYR A 219 10.26 -9.46 -13.26
C TYR A 219 9.44 -8.32 -13.84
N HIS A 220 9.98 -7.59 -14.82
CA HIS A 220 9.31 -6.42 -15.36
C HIS A 220 9.36 -6.37 -16.89
N LYS A 221 8.21 -6.05 -17.47
CA LYS A 221 8.02 -5.62 -18.86
C LYS A 221 7.11 -4.40 -18.88
N ARG A 222 7.49 -3.35 -19.62
CA ARG A 222 6.58 -2.22 -19.85
C ARG A 222 5.51 -2.59 -20.89
N LEU A 223 5.91 -3.14 -22.04
CA LEU A 223 5.05 -3.71 -23.08
C LEU A 223 5.29 -5.22 -23.22
N ASP A 224 4.35 -5.98 -23.80
CA ASP A 224 4.54 -7.43 -24.01
C ASP A 224 5.77 -7.76 -24.90
N THR A 225 6.02 -6.91 -25.91
CA THR A 225 7.17 -7.01 -26.82
C THR A 225 8.50 -6.57 -26.20
N ASP A 226 8.47 -5.87 -25.07
CA ASP A 226 9.71 -5.43 -24.42
C ASP A 226 10.45 -6.63 -23.82
N THR A 227 11.78 -6.57 -23.82
CA THR A 227 12.61 -7.58 -23.15
C THR A 227 12.38 -7.52 -21.65
N GLU A 228 12.14 -8.68 -21.04
CA GLU A 228 11.95 -8.78 -19.59
C GLU A 228 13.24 -8.38 -18.84
N LYS A 229 13.07 -7.60 -17.77
CA LYS A 229 14.11 -7.31 -16.80
C LYS A 229 13.87 -8.08 -15.52
N VAL A 230 14.91 -8.74 -15.02
CA VAL A 230 14.86 -9.54 -13.81
C VAL A 230 15.79 -8.94 -12.77
N ILE A 231 15.22 -8.50 -11.66
CA ILE A 231 15.95 -8.05 -10.48
C ILE A 231 15.89 -9.19 -9.46
N THR A 232 17.03 -9.69 -9.03
CA THR A 232 17.14 -10.65 -7.93
C THR A 232 17.80 -9.99 -6.74
N GLU A 233 17.18 -10.10 -5.57
CA GLU A 233 17.72 -9.62 -4.31
C GLU A 233 17.87 -10.78 -3.34
N ASN A 234 19.02 -10.83 -2.65
CA ASN A 234 19.32 -11.84 -1.63
C ASN A 234 19.50 -11.15 -0.28
N PHE A 235 18.91 -11.72 0.77
CA PHE A 235 18.94 -11.21 2.12
C PHE A 235 19.49 -12.27 3.06
N GLU A 236 20.53 -11.90 3.81
CA GLU A 236 21.12 -12.73 4.84
C GLU A 236 20.81 -12.10 6.20
N TYR A 237 20.35 -12.89 7.15
CA TYR A 237 19.99 -12.44 8.49
C TYR A 237 20.83 -13.19 9.53
N ASP A 238 20.98 -12.59 10.71
CA ASP A 238 21.48 -13.31 11.86
C ASP A 238 20.38 -14.14 12.55
N HIS A 239 20.78 -14.90 13.57
CA HIS A 239 19.88 -15.73 14.40
C HIS A 239 18.75 -14.96 15.11
N GLN A 240 18.77 -13.62 15.14
CA GLN A 240 17.73 -12.76 15.71
C GLN A 240 16.89 -12.08 14.62
N ASN A 241 16.98 -12.51 13.37
CA ASN A 241 16.32 -11.93 12.21
C ASN A 241 16.71 -10.47 11.91
N ARG A 242 17.91 -10.03 12.30
CA ARG A 242 18.45 -8.73 11.90
C ARG A 242 19.18 -8.88 10.56
N LEU A 243 18.91 -7.99 9.61
CA LEU A 243 19.49 -8.03 8.27
C LEU A 243 21.01 -7.80 8.34
N LEU A 244 21.80 -8.79 7.97
CA LEU A 244 23.26 -8.71 7.86
C LEU A 244 23.70 -8.25 6.49
N VAL A 245 23.19 -8.85 5.41
CA VAL A 245 23.62 -8.56 4.04
C VAL A 245 22.42 -8.45 3.13
N HIS A 246 22.43 -7.45 2.25
CA HIS A 246 21.46 -7.29 1.17
C HIS A 246 22.21 -7.12 -0.15
N LYS A 247 21.97 -8.04 -1.08
CA LYS A 247 22.59 -8.04 -2.41
C LYS A 247 21.52 -7.85 -3.48
N HIS A 248 21.92 -7.34 -4.62
CA HIS A 248 21.07 -7.05 -5.77
C HIS A 248 21.79 -7.39 -7.07
N LYS A 249 21.10 -8.10 -7.97
CA LYS A 249 21.55 -8.43 -9.32
C LYS A 249 20.47 -8.08 -10.34
N VAL A 250 20.84 -7.34 -11.38
CA VAL A 250 19.98 -7.05 -12.54
C VAL A 250 20.37 -7.95 -13.70
N ASP A 251 19.43 -8.73 -14.21
CA ASP A 251 19.60 -9.72 -15.27
C ASP A 251 20.81 -10.64 -14.98
N ASN A 252 21.77 -10.68 -15.90
CA ASN A 252 23.01 -11.45 -15.79
C ASN A 252 24.22 -10.58 -15.39
N ASN A 253 24.01 -9.33 -14.97
CA ASN A 253 25.10 -8.44 -14.56
C ASN A 253 25.74 -8.93 -13.26
N THR A 254 26.87 -8.32 -12.89
CA THR A 254 27.53 -8.59 -11.60
C THR A 254 26.58 -8.29 -10.44
N GLU A 255 26.57 -9.16 -9.43
CA GLU A 255 25.82 -8.92 -8.19
C GLU A 255 26.51 -7.82 -7.38
N GLU A 256 25.73 -6.84 -6.94
CA GLU A 256 26.17 -5.76 -6.08
C GLU A 256 25.69 -5.96 -4.64
N ILE A 257 26.52 -5.58 -3.69
CA ILE A 257 26.19 -5.59 -2.27
C ILE A 257 25.65 -4.20 -1.91
N LEU A 258 24.34 -4.10 -1.68
CA LEU A 258 23.70 -2.84 -1.33
C LEU A 258 23.97 -2.46 0.13
N ALA A 259 23.95 -3.43 1.03
CA ALA A 259 24.22 -3.22 2.45
C ALA A 259 24.93 -4.42 3.09
N GLN A 260 25.87 -4.11 3.99
CA GLN A 260 26.35 -5.06 5.01
C GLN A 260 26.27 -4.37 6.37
N ASN A 261 25.46 -4.89 7.28
CA ASN A 261 25.18 -4.31 8.57
C ASN A 261 25.90 -5.09 9.67
N THR A 262 26.45 -4.37 10.64
CA THR A 262 26.92 -4.91 11.91
C THR A 262 26.10 -4.30 13.02
N TYR A 263 25.75 -5.09 14.03
CA TYR A 263 24.97 -4.63 15.17
C TYR A 263 25.80 -4.76 16.45
N ASN A 264 25.59 -3.86 17.39
CA ASN A 264 26.15 -3.97 18.74
C ASN A 264 25.34 -4.97 19.60
N GLU A 265 25.79 -5.16 20.84
CA GLU A 265 25.23 -6.07 21.84
C GLU A 265 23.81 -5.69 22.26
N LEU A 266 23.39 -4.45 21.97
CA LEU A 266 22.04 -3.92 22.24
C LEU A 266 21.13 -3.96 21.00
N SER A 267 21.54 -4.68 19.94
CA SER A 267 20.81 -4.78 18.68
C SER A 267 20.61 -3.47 17.91
N GLN A 268 21.52 -2.52 18.10
CA GLN A 268 21.57 -1.29 17.32
C GLN A 268 22.58 -1.43 16.19
N LEU A 269 22.27 -0.90 15.00
CA LEU A 269 23.17 -0.87 13.86
C LEU A 269 24.43 -0.07 14.22
N SER A 270 25.59 -0.70 14.37
CA SER A 270 26.84 -0.03 14.72
C SER A 270 27.66 0.36 13.50
N ASN A 271 27.55 -0.42 12.41
CA ASN A 271 28.21 -0.12 11.14
C ASN A 271 27.32 -0.56 9.96
N LYS A 272 27.35 0.23 8.87
CA LYS A 272 26.76 -0.14 7.59
C LYS A 272 27.77 0.11 6.47
N LYS A 273 28.18 -0.95 5.79
CA LYS A 273 28.88 -0.86 4.51
C LYS A 273 27.87 -0.77 3.38
N VAL A 274 28.12 0.10 2.40
CA VAL A 274 27.21 0.35 1.27
C VAL A 274 27.95 0.25 -0.04
N GLY A 275 27.35 -0.46 -1.00
CA GLY A 275 27.84 -0.59 -2.37
C GLY A 275 29.10 -1.46 -2.50
N GLY A 276 29.39 -1.86 -3.73
CA GLY A 276 30.56 -2.66 -4.10
C GLY A 276 30.20 -4.10 -4.50
N ILE A 277 31.12 -4.77 -5.16
CA ILE A 277 30.96 -6.15 -5.67
C ILE A 277 31.77 -7.18 -4.88
N VAL A 278 32.62 -6.72 -3.95
CA VAL A 278 33.40 -7.55 -3.03
C VAL A 278 33.16 -7.07 -1.60
N ALA A 279 32.81 -7.98 -0.69
CA ALA A 279 32.42 -7.64 0.68
C ALA A 279 33.48 -6.83 1.45
N SER A 280 34.76 -7.07 1.18
CA SER A 280 35.89 -6.37 1.79
C SER A 280 36.12 -4.96 1.25
N ASN A 281 35.57 -4.62 0.08
CA ASN A 281 35.85 -3.36 -0.64
C ASN A 281 34.54 -2.59 -0.88
N PRO A 282 33.87 -2.10 0.17
CA PRO A 282 32.65 -1.34 0.01
C PRO A 282 32.92 0.06 -0.55
N LEU A 283 31.92 0.68 -1.16
CA LEU A 283 32.04 2.08 -1.61
C LEU A 283 32.06 3.04 -0.41
N GLN A 284 31.32 2.74 0.65
CA GLN A 284 31.31 3.48 1.91
C GLN A 284 31.19 2.55 3.12
N SER A 285 31.76 2.96 4.25
CA SER A 285 31.57 2.33 5.55
C SER A 285 31.11 3.40 6.55
N ILE A 286 29.92 3.22 7.11
CA ILE A 286 29.22 4.22 7.90
C ILE A 286 29.12 3.71 9.33
N ASP A 287 29.75 4.42 10.28
CA ASP A 287 29.70 4.08 11.70
C ASP A 287 28.59 4.87 12.37
N TYR A 288 27.85 4.21 13.25
CA TYR A 288 26.78 4.80 14.02
C TYR A 288 27.12 4.72 15.50
N THR A 289 26.93 5.83 16.22
CA THR A 289 27.10 5.87 17.67
C THR A 289 25.81 6.34 18.31
N TYR A 290 25.54 5.81 19.51
CA TYR A 290 24.31 6.07 20.26
C TYR A 290 24.64 6.55 21.67
N ASN A 291 23.70 7.23 22.32
CA ASN A 291 23.74 7.43 23.76
C ASN A 291 23.10 6.24 24.51
N ILE A 292 23.16 6.27 25.84
CA ILE A 292 22.59 5.23 26.71
C ILE A 292 21.06 5.04 26.58
N ARG A 293 20.35 6.00 25.96
CA ARG A 293 18.91 5.93 25.68
C ARG A 293 18.62 5.41 24.26
N GLY A 294 19.65 5.03 23.51
CA GLY A 294 19.55 4.53 22.14
C GLY A 294 19.31 5.60 21.08
N TRP A 295 19.49 6.89 21.40
CA TRP A 295 19.42 7.94 20.39
C TRP A 295 20.74 8.05 19.64
N MET A 296 20.68 8.08 18.31
CA MET A 296 21.86 8.23 17.45
C MET A 296 22.51 9.60 17.68
N THR A 297 23.76 9.59 18.11
CA THR A 297 24.56 10.79 18.41
C THR A 297 25.58 11.11 17.33
N LYS A 298 26.03 10.13 16.55
CA LYS A 298 26.99 10.33 15.46
C LYS A 298 26.73 9.42 14.28
N ILE A 299 26.93 9.97 13.09
CA ILE A 299 27.20 9.21 11.86
C ILE A 299 28.61 9.56 11.44
N ASN A 300 29.49 8.56 11.40
CA ASN A 300 30.93 8.72 11.24
C ASN A 300 31.54 9.72 12.24
N ASP A 301 32.85 9.94 12.17
CA ASP A 301 33.46 11.04 12.90
C ASP A 301 33.54 12.27 11.99
N PRO A 302 32.71 13.32 12.21
CA PRO A 302 32.80 14.53 11.41
C PRO A 302 34.14 15.26 11.54
N ALA A 303 34.88 15.04 12.64
CA ALA A 303 36.21 15.63 12.81
C ALA A 303 37.30 14.85 12.05
N ASN A 304 37.06 13.58 11.73
CA ASN A 304 38.00 12.75 11.01
C ASN A 304 37.29 11.72 10.11
N LEU A 305 36.97 12.14 8.90
CA LEU A 305 36.23 11.30 7.97
C LEU A 305 37.04 10.13 7.40
N ASN A 306 38.38 10.17 7.39
CA ASN A 306 39.24 9.09 6.89
C ASN A 306 38.75 8.45 5.56
N GLY A 307 38.41 9.28 4.56
CA GLY A 307 37.93 8.82 3.24
C GLY A 307 36.42 8.53 3.16
N LYS A 308 35.67 8.72 4.24
CA LYS A 308 34.20 8.67 4.23
C LYS A 308 33.62 9.97 3.67
N LEU A 309 32.50 9.86 2.96
CA LEU A 309 31.92 10.99 2.22
C LEU A 309 31.17 11.99 3.11
N PHE A 310 30.69 11.54 4.27
CA PHE A 310 29.82 12.35 5.12
C PHE A 310 29.94 11.93 6.58
N GLY A 311 29.76 12.89 7.49
CA GLY A 311 29.60 12.63 8.91
C GLY A 311 28.94 13.80 9.62
N TYR A 312 28.29 13.51 10.74
CA TYR A 312 27.74 14.54 11.63
C TYR A 312 27.64 14.05 13.08
N LYS A 313 27.52 15.01 14.00
CA LYS A 313 27.25 14.78 15.42
C LYS A 313 25.96 15.49 15.83
N ILE A 314 25.03 14.77 16.44
CA ILE A 314 23.84 15.33 17.09
C ILE A 314 24.11 15.40 18.59
N LYS A 315 23.81 16.55 19.17
CA LYS A 315 23.97 16.83 20.59
C LYS A 315 22.61 17.05 21.21
N TYR A 316 22.12 16.05 21.94
CA TYR A 316 20.84 16.15 22.64
C TYR A 316 20.98 16.89 23.97
N SER A 317 22.04 16.58 24.72
CA SER A 317 22.29 17.08 26.08
C SER A 317 23.66 17.75 26.23
N GLU A 318 24.39 17.94 25.13
CA GLU A 318 25.67 18.65 25.11
C GLU A 318 25.46 20.00 24.43
N VAL A 319 26.03 21.06 25.00
CA VAL A 319 26.12 22.37 24.34
C VAL A 319 27.56 22.54 23.86
N GLU A 320 27.73 22.93 22.60
CA GLU A 320 29.01 23.36 22.03
C GLU A 320 28.78 24.62 21.21
N GLY A 321 29.74 25.54 21.25
CA GLY A 321 29.62 26.87 20.67
C GLY A 321 29.21 27.92 21.71
N LEU A 322 28.69 29.05 21.24
CA LEU A 322 28.33 30.18 22.08
C LEU A 322 27.06 29.89 22.89
N GLU A 323 27.11 30.13 24.21
CA GLU A 323 25.95 30.03 25.09
C GLU A 323 24.86 31.05 24.71
N THR A 324 25.24 32.17 24.10
CA THR A 324 24.34 33.21 23.60
C THR A 324 24.68 33.51 22.13
N PRO A 325 24.14 32.74 21.17
CA PRO A 325 24.44 32.94 19.74
C PRO A 325 23.87 34.25 19.19
N ASN A 326 22.80 34.76 19.80
CA ASN A 326 22.16 36.02 19.42
C ASN A 326 22.25 37.02 20.59
N THR A 327 23.08 38.04 20.42
CA THR A 327 23.35 39.06 21.44
C THR A 327 22.14 39.95 21.74
N ASP A 328 21.16 40.05 20.83
CA ASP A 328 19.93 40.81 21.05
C ASP A 328 19.01 40.16 22.09
N PHE A 329 19.23 38.86 22.38
CA PHE A 329 18.49 38.09 23.37
C PHE A 329 19.42 37.48 24.42
N SER A 330 20.20 38.31 25.09
CA SER A 330 21.22 37.89 26.07
C SER A 330 20.72 37.02 27.24
N THR A 331 19.41 37.02 27.51
CA THR A 331 18.78 36.15 28.52
C THR A 331 18.41 34.76 27.97
N LEU A 332 18.30 34.60 26.65
CA LEU A 332 17.95 33.34 25.98
C LEU A 332 19.20 32.52 25.68
N LYS A 333 19.69 31.84 26.72
CA LYS A 333 20.86 30.99 26.65
C LYS A 333 20.54 29.61 26.06
N VAL A 334 21.45 29.10 25.23
CA VAL A 334 21.46 27.70 24.79
C VAL A 334 21.86 26.85 25.99
N LYS A 335 20.87 26.23 26.62
CA LYS A 335 21.08 25.34 27.76
C LYS A 335 21.04 23.89 27.32
N PRO A 336 21.81 23.00 27.98
CA PRO A 336 21.63 21.56 27.82
C PRO A 336 20.17 21.21 28.11
N LYS A 337 19.53 20.47 27.21
CA LYS A 337 18.16 19.97 27.43
C LYS A 337 18.23 18.50 27.80
N TYR A 338 17.98 18.20 29.06
CA TYR A 338 17.85 16.84 29.56
C TYR A 338 16.37 16.47 29.53
N ASN A 339 15.85 15.99 28.39
CA ASN A 339 14.46 15.51 28.35
C ASN A 339 14.48 14.03 28.72
N GLY A 340 14.60 13.80 30.01
CA GLY A 340 13.70 12.94 30.78
C GLY A 340 13.54 13.67 32.09
#